data_AF-A0A7V9FZG2-F1
#
_entry.id   AF-A0A7V9FZG2-F1
#
_cell.length_a   1.000
_cell.length_b   1.000
_cell.length_c   1.000
_cell.angle_alpha   90.00
_cell.angle_beta   90.00
_cell.angle_gamma   90.00
#
_symmetry.space_group_name_H-M   'P 1'
#
loop_
_entity.id
_entity.type
_entity.pdbx_description
1 polymer ?
#
loop_
_entity_poly.entity_id
_entity_poly.type
_entity_poly.pdbx_seq_one_letter_code
_entity_poly.pdbx_strand_id
1 'polypeptide(L)'
;MRDGYYTDAYFNHARETLLADARRPRVVMQVFQRKEAVLGGMDEAIAILKLCAHDWEELTVHALYDGDRLEPWETALTIEGDYTLFAHLETVYLGVLSRRTLISTNVTRVLEAANGKPIIFMAARHDHHRIQTGDGWAAYVAGATIGATIGVTSDAQASWWGGRGVGTVPHALIAAYGGNTVLAATKFAEWAPPELNVVVLVDFDNDSVRTSLDVARALGDRLWGVRLDTAGQLVDRSLWGELGDFDPRGVNQRLVWKVREGLDSSGFERVRIVASGGFNAERIHAFEELGVPVDSYGIGSSLIRGDNDFTGDIVLTDGLGSAKVGRRYRPNPRLELVA
;
A
#
# COMPACT_ATOMS: atom_id res chain seq x y z
N MET A 1 -8.94 3.92 22.96
CA MET A 1 -9.97 4.23 21.93
C MET A 1 -11.33 4.35 22.58
N ARG A 2 -11.80 3.31 23.31
CA ARG A 2 -13.06 3.34 24.08
C ARG A 2 -13.26 4.56 24.97
N ASP A 3 -12.21 5.06 25.61
CA ASP A 3 -12.28 6.25 26.47
C ASP A 3 -12.31 7.59 25.70
N GLY A 4 -12.37 7.57 24.37
CA GLY A 4 -12.38 8.79 23.54
C GLY A 4 -11.01 9.50 23.44
N TYR A 5 -9.92 8.89 23.90
CA TYR A 5 -8.59 9.51 23.92
C TYR A 5 -8.05 9.95 22.53
N TYR A 6 -8.37 9.20 21.47
CA TYR A 6 -7.88 9.45 20.11
C TYR A 6 -8.87 10.24 19.25
N THR A 7 -9.99 10.67 19.81
CA THR A 7 -11.05 11.35 19.06
C THR A 7 -10.95 12.86 19.21
N ASP A 8 -11.47 13.59 18.24
CA ASP A 8 -11.57 15.03 18.36
C ASP A 8 -12.44 15.40 19.57
N ALA A 9 -11.97 16.35 20.38
CA ALA A 9 -12.59 16.66 21.67
C ALA A 9 -14.08 17.03 21.55
N TYR A 10 -14.51 17.63 20.44
CA TYR A 10 -15.91 18.02 20.23
C TYR A 10 -16.87 16.81 20.17
N PHE A 11 -16.42 15.63 19.74
CA PHE A 11 -17.24 14.42 19.79
C PHE A 11 -17.43 13.92 21.23
N ASN A 12 -16.39 13.99 22.05
CA ASN A 12 -16.49 13.70 23.48
C ASN A 12 -17.45 14.69 24.16
N HIS A 13 -17.31 15.99 23.89
CA HIS A 13 -18.20 17.01 24.44
C HIS A 13 -19.66 16.85 23.95
N ALA A 14 -19.88 16.49 22.69
CA ALA A 14 -21.22 16.21 22.17
C ALA A 14 -21.86 15.03 22.90
N ARG A 15 -21.11 13.95 23.12
CA ARG A 15 -21.56 12.79 23.90
C ARG A 15 -21.87 13.17 25.34
N GLU A 16 -20.97 13.90 26.02
CA GLU A 16 -21.17 14.36 27.40
C GLU A 16 -22.40 15.26 27.53
N THR A 17 -22.61 16.16 26.55
CA THR A 17 -23.79 17.04 26.50
C THR A 17 -25.08 16.22 26.43
N LEU A 18 -25.14 15.23 25.54
CA LEU A 18 -26.30 14.35 25.39
C LEU A 18 -26.57 13.54 26.67
N LEU A 19 -25.52 13.02 27.32
CA LEU A 19 -25.66 12.28 28.57
C LEU A 19 -26.12 13.17 29.73
N ALA A 20 -25.59 14.39 29.83
CA ALA A 20 -26.00 15.37 30.84
C ALA A 20 -27.46 15.81 30.66
N ASP A 21 -27.94 15.88 29.41
CA ASP A 21 -29.34 16.15 29.06
C ASP A 21 -30.24 14.90 29.14
N ALA A 22 -29.71 13.75 29.59
CA ALA A 22 -30.39 12.46 29.59
C ALA A 22 -31.00 12.07 28.21
N ARG A 23 -30.39 12.59 27.13
CA ARG A 23 -30.87 12.44 25.76
C ARG A 23 -30.08 11.34 25.03
N ARG A 24 -30.80 10.30 24.60
CA ARG A 24 -30.27 9.15 23.86
C ARG A 24 -30.90 9.04 22.45
N PRO A 25 -30.43 9.84 21.47
CA PRO A 25 -31.03 9.86 20.14
C PRO A 25 -30.68 8.58 19.38
N ARG A 26 -31.69 7.90 18.82
CA ARG A 26 -31.44 6.81 17.87
C ARG A 26 -31.16 7.43 16.51
N VAL A 27 -29.94 7.30 16.00
CA VAL A 27 -29.52 7.93 14.74
C VAL A 27 -29.16 6.88 13.71
N VAL A 28 -29.25 7.24 12.42
CA VAL A 28 -28.57 6.52 11.34
C VAL A 28 -27.43 7.40 10.83
N MET A 29 -26.21 6.97 11.10
CA MET A 29 -24.98 7.56 10.56
C MET A 29 -24.65 6.89 9.22
N GLN A 30 -24.31 7.67 8.19
CA GLN A 30 -23.78 7.17 6.92
C GLN A 30 -22.35 7.64 6.72
N VAL A 31 -21.47 6.70 6.39
CA VAL A 31 -20.05 6.93 6.14
C VAL A 31 -19.77 6.73 4.65
N PHE A 32 -19.19 7.73 4.00
CA PHE A 32 -18.92 7.76 2.56
C PHE A 32 -17.68 8.59 2.23
N GLN A 33 -17.21 8.52 0.98
CA GLN A 33 -16.11 9.33 0.44
C GLN A 33 -16.47 9.87 -0.96
N ARG A 34 -15.61 10.69 -1.61
CA ARG A 34 -15.97 11.53 -2.78
C ARG A 34 -15.31 11.14 -4.12
N LYS A 35 -14.55 10.05 -4.17
CA LYS A 35 -13.73 9.60 -5.29
C LYS A 35 -14.10 8.18 -5.69
N GLU A 36 -13.70 7.75 -6.88
CA GLU A 36 -13.62 6.33 -7.15
C GLU A 36 -12.45 5.73 -6.37
N ALA A 37 -12.68 4.61 -5.67
CA ALA A 37 -11.69 4.02 -4.79
C ALA A 37 -11.88 2.50 -4.63
N VAL A 38 -10.86 1.84 -4.09
CA VAL A 38 -10.94 0.46 -3.58
C VAL A 38 -10.94 0.55 -2.06
N LEU A 39 -12.03 0.12 -1.44
CA LEU A 39 -12.24 0.16 0.00
C LEU A 39 -11.17 -0.67 0.70
N GLY A 40 -10.62 -0.12 1.79
CA GLY A 40 -9.78 -0.87 2.70
C GLY A 40 -9.97 -0.39 4.14
N GLY A 41 -9.70 -1.28 5.11
CA GLY A 41 -9.76 -0.98 6.54
C GLY A 41 -11.14 -1.11 7.17
N MET A 42 -12.12 -1.67 6.46
CA MET A 42 -13.47 -1.88 7.00
C MET A 42 -13.46 -2.85 8.16
N ASP A 43 -12.73 -3.96 8.08
CA ASP A 43 -12.62 -4.92 9.19
C ASP A 43 -12.03 -4.27 10.45
N GLU A 44 -11.00 -3.42 10.27
CA GLU A 44 -10.39 -2.65 11.35
C GLU A 44 -11.37 -1.60 11.92
N ALA A 45 -12.12 -0.91 11.07
CA ALA A 45 -13.17 0.04 11.48
C ALA A 45 -14.31 -0.63 12.27
N ILE A 46 -14.81 -1.78 11.79
CA ILE A 46 -15.81 -2.60 12.48
C ILE A 46 -15.26 -3.10 13.81
N ALA A 47 -14.00 -3.58 13.86
CA ALA A 47 -13.39 -4.02 15.11
C ALA A 47 -13.27 -2.89 16.14
N ILE A 48 -12.96 -1.66 15.70
CA ILE A 48 -12.98 -0.47 16.56
C ILE A 48 -14.38 -0.25 17.12
N LEU A 49 -15.42 -0.24 16.28
CA LEU A 49 -16.80 -0.06 16.74
C LEU A 49 -17.20 -1.15 17.73
N LYS A 50 -16.96 -2.42 17.38
CA LYS A 50 -17.32 -3.58 18.21
C LYS A 50 -16.64 -3.59 19.58
N LEU A 51 -15.35 -3.28 19.63
CA LEU A 51 -14.57 -3.37 20.87
C LEU A 51 -14.60 -2.08 21.69
N CYS A 52 -14.89 -0.93 21.07
CA CYS A 52 -14.76 0.38 21.69
C CYS A 52 -16.07 1.16 21.81
N ALA A 53 -17.18 0.71 21.23
CA ALA A 53 -18.50 1.26 21.57
C ALA A 53 -18.83 0.94 23.03
N HIS A 54 -19.69 1.74 23.64
CA HIS A 54 -20.11 1.48 25.02
C HIS A 54 -21.01 0.25 25.12
N ASP A 55 -21.89 0.07 24.14
CA ASP A 55 -22.74 -1.11 24.00
C ASP A 55 -22.88 -1.43 22.52
N TRP A 56 -22.28 -2.54 22.07
CA TRP A 56 -22.26 -2.94 20.66
C TRP A 56 -23.58 -3.60 20.24
N GLU A 57 -24.22 -4.33 21.15
CA GLU A 57 -25.43 -5.11 20.86
C GLU A 57 -26.66 -4.20 20.62
N GLU A 58 -26.58 -2.93 21.05
CA GLU A 58 -27.59 -1.90 20.80
C GLU A 58 -27.38 -1.16 19.46
N LEU A 59 -26.34 -1.52 18.71
CA LEU A 59 -26.04 -0.95 17.40
C LEU A 59 -26.38 -1.93 16.28
N THR A 60 -26.97 -1.42 15.21
CA THR A 60 -27.14 -2.14 13.95
C THR A 60 -26.16 -1.57 12.95
N VAL A 61 -25.26 -2.41 12.45
CA VAL A 61 -24.16 -1.98 11.57
C VAL A 61 -24.24 -2.72 10.25
N HIS A 62 -24.25 -1.98 9.13
CA HIS A 62 -24.08 -2.56 7.80
C HIS A 62 -22.86 -1.99 7.11
N ALA A 63 -22.14 -2.81 6.36
CA ALA A 63 -20.89 -2.41 5.72
C ALA A 63 -20.71 -3.07 4.34
N LEU A 64 -19.87 -2.44 3.51
CA LEU A 64 -19.20 -3.07 2.37
C LEU A 64 -18.00 -3.90 2.85
N TYR A 65 -17.40 -4.70 1.98
CA TYR A 65 -16.21 -5.49 2.31
C TYR A 65 -14.91 -4.81 1.88
N ASP A 66 -13.81 -5.10 2.58
CA ASP A 66 -12.49 -4.72 2.09
C ASP A 66 -12.26 -5.26 0.67
N GLY A 67 -11.73 -4.42 -0.22
CA GLY A 67 -11.56 -4.71 -1.64
C GLY A 67 -12.74 -4.29 -2.52
N ASP A 68 -13.90 -3.92 -1.96
CA ASP A 68 -15.02 -3.40 -2.76
C ASP A 68 -14.65 -2.12 -3.50
N ARG A 69 -15.10 -2.00 -4.76
CA ARG A 69 -15.06 -0.72 -5.47
C ARG A 69 -16.11 0.24 -4.89
N LEU A 70 -15.70 1.48 -4.68
CA LEU A 70 -16.53 2.57 -4.20
C LEU A 70 -16.74 3.61 -5.28
N GLU A 71 -18.00 4.01 -5.45
CA GLU A 71 -18.36 5.19 -6.24
C GLU A 71 -18.36 6.47 -5.38
N PRO A 72 -18.14 7.65 -5.99
CA PRO A 72 -18.28 8.92 -5.28
C PRO A 72 -19.64 9.03 -4.59
N TRP A 73 -19.60 9.33 -3.28
CA TRP A 73 -20.76 9.48 -2.40
C TRP A 73 -21.57 8.20 -2.14
N GLU A 74 -21.01 7.04 -2.47
CA GLU A 74 -21.57 5.75 -2.07
C GLU A 74 -21.40 5.55 -0.56
N THR A 75 -22.49 5.16 0.11
CA THR A 75 -22.44 4.80 1.54
C THR A 75 -21.70 3.48 1.68
N ALA A 76 -20.57 3.49 2.38
CA ALA A 76 -19.73 2.31 2.63
C ALA A 76 -20.01 1.64 3.98
N LEU A 77 -20.53 2.40 4.94
CA LEU A 77 -20.85 1.92 6.29
C LEU A 77 -22.06 2.69 6.84
N THR A 78 -22.96 1.99 7.50
CA THR A 78 -24.03 2.55 8.30
C THR A 78 -23.91 2.11 9.75
N ILE A 79 -24.15 3.03 10.67
CA ILE A 79 -24.22 2.76 12.11
C ILE A 79 -25.55 3.31 12.59
N GLU A 80 -26.43 2.43 13.06
CA GLU A 80 -27.73 2.79 13.62
C GLU A 80 -27.80 2.46 15.10
N GLY A 81 -28.24 3.39 15.94
CA GLY A 81 -28.38 3.17 17.38
C GLY A 81 -28.31 4.46 18.19
N ASP A 82 -28.21 4.36 19.52
CA ASP A 82 -27.97 5.51 20.39
C ASP A 82 -26.62 6.15 20.07
N TYR A 83 -26.64 7.39 19.58
CA TYR A 83 -25.42 8.11 19.18
C TYR A 83 -24.38 8.20 20.31
N THR A 84 -24.82 8.26 21.57
CA THR A 84 -23.91 8.34 22.73
C THR A 84 -23.05 7.09 22.92
N LEU A 85 -23.38 5.98 22.26
CA LEU A 85 -22.62 4.73 22.33
C LEU A 85 -21.37 4.72 21.44
N PHE A 86 -21.36 5.53 20.37
CA PHE A 86 -20.30 5.48 19.35
C PHE A 86 -19.77 6.85 18.89
N ALA A 87 -20.35 7.97 19.32
CA ALA A 87 -19.92 9.32 18.92
C ALA A 87 -18.41 9.55 19.05
N HIS A 88 -17.78 9.06 20.12
CA HIS A 88 -16.35 9.20 20.42
C HIS A 88 -15.43 8.33 19.55
N LEU A 89 -15.96 7.58 18.58
CA LEU A 89 -15.18 6.70 17.71
C LEU A 89 -15.03 7.25 16.29
N GLU A 90 -15.76 8.32 15.95
CA GLU A 90 -15.86 8.86 14.60
C GLU A 90 -14.48 9.18 13.99
N THR A 91 -13.66 9.94 14.71
CA THR A 91 -12.28 10.26 14.27
C THR A 91 -11.46 9.01 13.98
N VAL A 92 -11.63 7.94 14.78
CA VAL A 92 -10.77 6.75 14.72
C VAL A 92 -11.14 5.87 13.52
N TYR A 93 -12.42 5.50 13.37
CA TYR A 93 -12.82 4.64 12.25
C TYR A 93 -12.72 5.37 10.90
N LEU A 94 -13.00 6.68 10.85
CA LEU A 94 -12.81 7.47 9.62
C LEU A 94 -11.34 7.55 9.23
N GLY A 95 -10.44 7.71 10.20
CA GLY A 95 -9.00 7.74 9.96
C GLY A 95 -8.48 6.42 9.39
N VAL A 96 -8.95 5.29 9.92
CA VAL A 96 -8.66 3.96 9.38
C VAL A 96 -9.14 3.84 7.94
N LEU A 97 -10.43 4.08 7.69
CA LEU A 97 -11.01 3.95 6.34
C LEU A 97 -10.28 4.85 5.34
N SER A 98 -9.97 6.09 5.72
CA SER A 98 -9.30 7.05 4.83
C SER A 98 -7.89 6.58 4.45
N ARG A 99 -7.09 6.13 5.43
CA ARG A 99 -5.71 5.68 5.18
C ARG A 99 -5.67 4.39 4.38
N ARG A 100 -6.48 3.41 4.76
CA ARG A 100 -6.46 2.04 4.20
C ARG A 100 -7.08 2.00 2.80
N THR A 101 -8.12 2.81 2.55
CA THR A 101 -8.70 3.00 1.21
C THR A 101 -7.72 3.70 0.26
N LEU A 102 -6.98 4.71 0.72
CA LEU A 102 -5.92 5.35 -0.08
C LEU A 102 -4.89 4.32 -0.56
N ILE A 103 -4.38 3.50 0.37
CA ILE A 103 -3.39 2.48 0.04
C ILE A 103 -3.95 1.45 -0.92
N SER A 104 -5.13 0.90 -0.59
CA SER A 104 -5.75 -0.14 -1.40
C SER A 104 -5.99 0.36 -2.83
N THR A 105 -6.49 1.58 -2.97
CA THR A 105 -6.70 2.22 -4.28
C THR A 105 -5.39 2.39 -5.06
N ASN A 106 -4.34 2.93 -4.42
CA ASN A 106 -3.05 3.14 -5.08
C ASN A 106 -2.38 1.82 -5.46
N VAL A 107 -2.46 0.81 -4.58
CA VAL A 107 -1.94 -0.53 -4.79
C VAL A 107 -2.67 -1.22 -5.96
N THR A 108 -4.00 -1.19 -5.99
CA THR A 108 -4.76 -1.75 -7.11
C THR A 108 -4.36 -1.09 -8.43
N ARG A 109 -4.23 0.25 -8.47
CA ARG A 109 -3.80 0.96 -9.69
C ARG A 109 -2.42 0.53 -10.20
N VAL A 110 -1.44 0.36 -9.31
CA VAL A 110 -0.10 -0.09 -9.75
C VAL A 110 -0.08 -1.55 -10.18
N LEU A 111 -0.90 -2.40 -9.54
CA LEU A 111 -1.02 -3.81 -9.91
C LEU A 111 -1.71 -3.99 -11.26
N GLU A 112 -2.78 -3.23 -11.52
CA GLU A 112 -3.46 -3.17 -12.83
C GLU A 112 -2.47 -2.69 -13.90
N ALA A 113 -1.71 -1.63 -13.61
CA ALA A 113 -0.68 -1.13 -14.53
C ALA A 113 0.44 -2.15 -14.79
N ALA A 114 0.76 -3.01 -13.81
CA ALA A 114 1.82 -4.02 -13.91
C ALA A 114 1.42 -5.29 -14.68
N ASN A 115 0.20 -5.37 -15.22
CA ASN A 115 -0.29 -6.50 -16.03
C ASN A 115 -0.07 -7.88 -15.36
N GLY A 116 -0.35 -7.97 -14.07
CA GLY A 116 -0.24 -9.21 -13.29
C GLY A 116 1.17 -9.53 -12.77
N LYS A 117 2.18 -8.69 -13.06
CA LYS A 117 3.51 -8.84 -12.46
C LYS A 117 3.47 -8.51 -10.97
N PRO A 118 4.25 -9.24 -10.13
CA PRO A 118 4.30 -8.99 -8.70
C PRO A 118 4.89 -7.61 -8.40
N ILE A 119 4.38 -6.98 -7.34
CA ILE A 119 4.96 -5.74 -6.81
C ILE A 119 5.47 -5.95 -5.39
N ILE A 120 6.40 -5.10 -4.97
CA ILE A 120 6.91 -5.04 -3.60
C ILE A 120 6.51 -3.70 -3.00
N PHE A 121 5.70 -3.74 -1.93
CA PHE A 121 5.29 -2.59 -1.15
C PHE A 121 6.44 -2.12 -0.25
N MET A 122 7.16 -1.09 -0.70
CA MET A 122 8.36 -0.53 -0.06
C MET A 122 8.09 0.83 0.61
N ALA A 123 6.83 1.13 0.94
CA ALA A 123 6.44 2.46 1.42
C ALA A 123 6.74 2.71 2.91
N ALA A 124 7.03 1.67 3.71
CA ALA A 124 7.13 1.74 5.17
C ALA A 124 8.05 2.86 5.70
N ARG A 125 9.19 3.10 5.03
CA ARG A 125 10.17 4.13 5.43
C ARG A 125 9.72 5.57 5.23
N HIS A 126 8.57 5.79 4.59
CA HIS A 126 8.05 7.11 4.27
C HIS A 126 6.91 7.55 5.20
N ASP A 127 6.65 6.79 6.25
CA ASP A 127 5.58 7.05 7.21
C ASP A 127 5.97 6.61 8.63
N HIS A 128 5.13 6.92 9.62
CA HIS A 128 5.36 6.63 11.02
C HIS A 128 5.24 5.13 11.31
N HIS A 129 6.30 4.50 11.81
CA HIS A 129 6.45 3.04 11.99
C HIS A 129 5.23 2.24 12.52
N ARG A 130 4.36 2.85 13.35
CA ARG A 130 3.14 2.22 13.89
C ARG A 130 2.07 1.88 12.84
N ILE A 131 2.10 2.51 11.67
CA ILE A 131 1.12 2.28 10.60
C ILE A 131 1.39 1.02 9.79
N GLN A 132 2.61 0.50 9.85
CA GLN A 132 3.13 -0.53 8.95
C GLN A 132 2.21 -1.75 8.84
N THR A 133 1.66 -2.20 9.96
CA THR A 133 0.86 -3.42 10.01
C THR A 133 -0.40 -3.31 9.18
N GLY A 134 -1.25 -2.31 9.43
CA GLY A 134 -2.46 -2.17 8.62
C GLY A 134 -2.17 -1.64 7.21
N ASP A 135 -1.05 -0.95 6.99
CA ASP A 135 -0.63 -0.53 5.63
C ASP A 135 -0.29 -1.75 4.77
N GLY A 136 0.46 -2.70 5.36
CA GLY A 136 0.75 -3.98 4.75
C GLY A 136 -0.53 -4.77 4.48
N TRP A 137 -1.47 -4.78 5.42
CA TRP A 137 -2.75 -5.46 5.24
C TRP A 137 -3.57 -4.89 4.08
N ALA A 138 -3.72 -3.56 4.01
CA ALA A 138 -4.41 -2.91 2.91
C ALA A 138 -3.77 -3.25 1.55
N ALA A 139 -2.43 -3.29 1.47
CA ALA A 139 -1.74 -3.72 0.26
C ALA A 139 -2.00 -5.20 -0.07
N TYR A 140 -1.96 -6.08 0.94
CA TYR A 140 -2.23 -7.50 0.78
C TYR A 140 -3.64 -7.77 0.25
N VAL A 141 -4.66 -7.15 0.85
CA VAL A 141 -6.05 -7.30 0.42
C VAL A 141 -6.23 -6.80 -1.01
N ALA A 142 -5.69 -5.63 -1.35
CA ALA A 142 -5.75 -5.11 -2.71
C ALA A 142 -5.14 -6.08 -3.75
N GLY A 143 -4.03 -6.76 -3.40
CA GLY A 143 -3.47 -7.83 -4.21
C GLY A 143 -4.39 -9.03 -4.35
N ALA A 144 -4.94 -9.51 -3.24
CA ALA A 144 -5.85 -10.66 -3.22
C ALA A 144 -7.11 -10.41 -4.06
N THR A 145 -7.71 -9.22 -3.98
CA THR A 145 -8.93 -8.84 -4.72
C THR A 145 -8.77 -8.96 -6.24
N ILE A 146 -7.58 -8.67 -6.77
CA ILE A 146 -7.34 -8.73 -8.22
C ILE A 146 -6.46 -9.92 -8.64
N GLY A 147 -6.20 -10.87 -7.72
CA GLY A 147 -5.43 -12.08 -7.99
C GLY A 147 -3.94 -11.83 -8.26
N ALA A 148 -3.37 -10.75 -7.72
CA ALA A 148 -1.97 -10.38 -7.92
C ALA A 148 -1.13 -10.57 -6.66
N THR A 149 0.14 -10.94 -6.85
CA THR A 149 1.07 -11.17 -5.73
C THR A 149 1.69 -9.87 -5.24
N ILE A 150 1.66 -9.66 -3.92
CA ILE A 150 2.32 -8.53 -3.24
C ILE A 150 3.35 -9.03 -2.23
N GLY A 151 4.58 -8.53 -2.36
CA GLY A 151 5.59 -8.58 -1.31
C GLY A 151 5.53 -7.34 -0.41
N VAL A 152 5.90 -7.47 0.86
CA VAL A 152 6.10 -6.34 1.78
C VAL A 152 7.50 -6.39 2.37
N THR A 153 8.03 -5.28 2.88
CA THR A 153 9.46 -5.18 3.26
C THR A 153 9.78 -5.47 4.72
N SER A 154 8.79 -5.74 5.57
CA SER A 154 8.99 -6.03 6.98
C SER A 154 7.96 -7.02 7.51
N ASP A 155 8.34 -7.75 8.57
CA ASP A 155 7.43 -8.66 9.27
C ASP A 155 6.26 -7.91 9.92
N ALA A 156 6.48 -6.66 10.36
CA ALA A 156 5.42 -5.82 10.90
C ALA A 156 4.30 -5.60 9.88
N GLN A 157 4.66 -5.32 8.62
CA GLN A 157 3.70 -5.20 7.52
C GLN A 157 2.93 -6.49 7.29
N ALA A 158 3.58 -7.65 7.42
CA ALA A 158 2.99 -8.96 7.13
C ALA A 158 2.21 -9.61 8.28
N SER A 159 2.26 -9.01 9.47
CA SER A 159 1.84 -9.67 10.70
C SER A 159 0.34 -10.03 10.79
N TRP A 160 -0.54 -9.40 9.98
CA TRP A 160 -1.97 -9.72 9.97
C TRP A 160 -2.35 -10.91 9.08
N TRP A 161 -1.49 -11.36 8.16
CA TRP A 161 -1.74 -12.55 7.32
C TRP A 161 -0.71 -13.67 7.50
N GLY A 162 0.18 -13.54 8.49
CA GLY A 162 1.23 -14.53 8.77
C GLY A 162 2.34 -14.60 7.71
N GLY A 163 2.46 -13.58 6.86
CA GLY A 163 3.55 -13.47 5.90
C GLY A 163 4.87 -13.03 6.54
N ARG A 164 5.86 -12.72 5.70
CA ARG A 164 7.16 -12.17 6.11
C ARG A 164 7.60 -11.03 5.21
N GLY A 165 8.48 -10.19 5.73
CA GLY A 165 9.18 -9.20 4.92
C GLY A 165 10.08 -9.86 3.89
N VAL A 166 10.00 -9.41 2.64
CA VAL A 166 10.96 -9.68 1.58
C VAL A 166 11.95 -8.53 1.47
N GLY A 167 13.18 -8.82 1.04
CA GLY A 167 14.23 -7.83 0.93
C GLY A 167 15.27 -8.19 -0.12
N THR A 168 15.96 -7.18 -0.62
CA THR A 168 17.11 -7.31 -1.53
C THR A 168 18.39 -7.00 -0.77
N VAL A 169 19.56 -7.34 -1.33
CA VAL A 169 20.85 -6.81 -0.85
C VAL A 169 20.79 -5.28 -0.93
N PRO A 170 20.83 -4.55 0.19
CA PRO A 170 20.68 -3.10 0.19
C PRO A 170 22.02 -2.40 -0.09
N HIS A 171 21.99 -1.14 -0.59
CA HIS A 171 23.19 -0.32 -0.75
C HIS A 171 24.02 -0.22 0.54
N ALA A 172 23.35 -0.21 1.70
CA ALA A 172 24.03 -0.18 3.00
C ALA A 172 24.93 -1.40 3.23
N LEU A 173 24.53 -2.59 2.77
CA LEU A 173 25.34 -3.80 2.90
C LEU A 173 26.54 -3.74 1.94
N ILE A 174 26.33 -3.27 0.71
CA ILE A 174 27.41 -3.05 -0.26
C ILE A 174 28.44 -2.06 0.30
N ALA A 175 27.99 -0.95 0.87
CA ALA A 175 28.85 0.04 1.51
C ALA A 175 29.61 -0.56 2.72
N ALA A 176 28.97 -1.39 3.53
CA ALA A 176 29.61 -2.07 4.67
C ALA A 176 30.74 -3.03 4.25
N TYR A 177 30.68 -3.57 3.02
CA TYR A 177 31.75 -4.35 2.41
C TYR A 177 32.69 -3.50 1.53
N GLY A 178 32.84 -2.21 1.85
CA GLY A 178 33.78 -1.31 1.19
C GLY A 178 33.40 -0.96 -0.25
N GLY A 179 32.10 -0.99 -0.57
CA GLY A 179 31.59 -0.73 -1.92
C GLY A 179 31.71 -1.91 -2.89
N ASN A 180 32.15 -3.08 -2.42
CA ASN A 180 32.27 -4.26 -3.26
C ASN A 180 30.93 -5.00 -3.36
N THR A 181 30.19 -4.73 -4.44
CA THR A 181 28.86 -5.32 -4.69
C THR A 181 28.91 -6.85 -4.75
N VAL A 182 29.91 -7.42 -5.44
CA VAL A 182 30.04 -8.88 -5.57
C VAL A 182 30.30 -9.52 -4.21
N LEU A 183 31.25 -9.00 -3.42
CA LEU A 183 31.55 -9.53 -2.08
C LEU A 183 30.33 -9.45 -1.16
N ALA A 184 29.62 -8.33 -1.15
CA ALA A 184 28.40 -8.16 -0.36
C ALA A 184 27.32 -9.15 -0.76
N ALA A 185 27.10 -9.33 -2.07
CA ALA A 185 26.14 -10.29 -2.61
C ALA A 185 26.51 -11.74 -2.27
N THR A 186 27.78 -12.11 -2.38
CA THR A 186 28.28 -13.44 -2.02
C THR A 186 28.05 -13.70 -0.53
N LYS A 187 28.41 -12.76 0.36
CA LYS A 187 28.19 -12.91 1.81
C LYS A 187 26.72 -12.95 2.19
N PHE A 188 25.87 -12.20 1.50
CA PHE A 188 24.43 -12.32 1.68
C PHE A 188 23.92 -13.69 1.24
N ALA A 189 24.35 -14.20 0.08
CA ALA A 189 23.91 -15.50 -0.44
C ALA A 189 24.39 -16.69 0.40
N GLU A 190 25.57 -16.59 1.03
CA GLU A 190 26.08 -17.58 2.00
C GLU A 190 25.20 -17.67 3.26
N TRP A 191 24.69 -16.53 3.75
CA TRP A 191 23.81 -16.47 4.92
C TRP A 191 22.35 -16.79 4.59
N ALA A 192 21.88 -16.40 3.41
CA ALA A 192 20.48 -16.46 3.03
C ALA A 192 19.94 -17.90 3.01
N PRO A 193 18.77 -18.17 3.64
CA PRO A 193 18.09 -19.46 3.52
C PRO A 193 17.87 -19.88 2.06
N PRO A 194 17.83 -21.19 1.76
CA PRO A 194 17.64 -21.68 0.38
C PRO A 194 16.39 -21.13 -0.31
N GLU A 195 15.29 -20.98 0.43
CA GLU A 195 14.00 -20.46 -0.02
C GLU A 195 13.97 -18.94 -0.26
N LEU A 196 14.98 -18.21 0.20
CA LEU A 196 15.07 -16.76 0.02
C LEU A 196 15.61 -16.44 -1.38
N ASN A 197 14.80 -15.74 -2.18
CA ASN A 197 15.22 -15.21 -3.47
C ASN A 197 16.27 -14.11 -3.28
N VAL A 198 17.52 -14.40 -3.64
CA VAL A 198 18.61 -13.41 -3.55
C VAL A 198 18.49 -12.43 -4.70
N VAL A 199 18.16 -11.19 -4.37
CA VAL A 199 18.08 -10.07 -5.32
C VAL A 199 19.11 -9.01 -4.96
N VAL A 200 19.90 -8.55 -5.93
CA VAL A 200 21.05 -7.67 -5.68
C VAL A 200 20.87 -6.30 -6.32
N LEU A 201 21.09 -5.21 -5.58
CA LEU A 201 21.21 -3.86 -6.16
C LEU A 201 22.50 -3.76 -6.98
N VAL A 202 22.39 -3.31 -8.22
CA VAL A 202 23.52 -3.28 -9.19
C VAL A 202 23.93 -1.88 -9.60
N ASP A 203 23.29 -0.85 -9.05
CA ASP A 203 23.48 0.55 -9.40
C ASP A 203 24.54 1.27 -8.52
N PHE A 204 25.16 0.59 -7.56
CA PHE A 204 26.10 1.19 -6.60
C PHE A 204 27.29 1.93 -7.27
N ASP A 205 27.92 1.30 -8.27
CA ASP A 205 29.02 1.88 -9.04
C ASP A 205 28.55 2.69 -10.27
N ASN A 206 27.22 2.87 -10.42
CA ASN A 206 26.58 3.50 -11.56
C ASN A 206 26.96 2.86 -12.92
N ASP A 207 27.15 1.53 -12.93
CA ASP A 207 27.31 0.71 -14.14
C ASP A 207 26.53 -0.59 -13.94
N SER A 208 25.21 -0.49 -14.15
CA SER A 208 24.28 -1.57 -13.81
C SER A 208 24.47 -2.81 -14.70
N VAL A 209 24.87 -2.63 -15.95
CA VAL A 209 25.10 -3.76 -16.88
C VAL A 209 26.32 -4.57 -16.43
N ARG A 210 27.47 -3.93 -16.21
CA ARG A 210 28.68 -4.62 -15.75
C ARG A 210 28.45 -5.31 -14.42
N THR A 211 27.88 -4.58 -13.46
CA THR A 211 27.66 -5.10 -12.10
C THR A 211 26.68 -6.27 -12.09
N SER A 212 25.64 -6.24 -12.93
CA SER A 212 24.72 -7.39 -13.08
C SER A 212 25.44 -8.65 -13.55
N LEU A 213 26.35 -8.53 -14.53
CA LEU A 213 27.13 -9.65 -15.03
C LEU A 213 28.10 -10.21 -14.01
N ASP A 214 28.78 -9.33 -13.26
CA ASP A 214 29.74 -9.74 -12.25
C ASP A 214 29.07 -10.48 -11.09
N VAL A 215 27.91 -9.99 -10.64
CA VAL A 215 27.09 -10.66 -9.62
C VAL A 215 26.53 -11.99 -10.15
N ALA A 216 26.03 -12.03 -11.39
CA ALA A 216 25.51 -13.26 -12.00
C ALA A 216 26.57 -14.36 -12.11
N ARG A 217 27.80 -14.02 -12.53
CA ARG A 217 28.93 -14.96 -12.55
C ARG A 217 29.32 -15.45 -11.17
N ALA A 218 29.35 -14.56 -10.17
CA ALA A 218 29.81 -14.89 -8.83
C ALA A 218 28.81 -15.75 -8.04
N LEU A 219 27.51 -15.48 -8.17
CA LEU A 219 26.47 -16.17 -7.39
C LEU A 219 25.91 -17.40 -8.11
N GLY A 220 26.07 -17.48 -9.44
CA GLY A 220 25.52 -18.58 -10.23
C GLY A 220 24.04 -18.80 -9.90
N ASP A 221 23.66 -20.03 -9.59
CA ASP A 221 22.26 -20.42 -9.34
C ASP A 221 21.66 -19.84 -8.06
N ARG A 222 22.49 -19.28 -7.17
CA ARG A 222 21.97 -18.56 -6.00
C ARG A 222 21.37 -17.20 -6.34
N LEU A 223 21.74 -16.59 -7.47
CA LEU A 223 21.15 -15.31 -7.87
C LEU A 223 19.76 -15.54 -8.48
N TRP A 224 18.74 -15.01 -7.82
CA TRP A 224 17.39 -14.98 -8.38
C TRP A 224 17.21 -13.80 -9.34
N GLY A 225 17.72 -12.62 -8.99
CA GLY A 225 17.56 -11.42 -9.82
C GLY A 225 18.45 -10.25 -9.45
N VAL A 226 18.45 -9.24 -10.29
CA VAL A 226 19.09 -7.95 -10.06
C VAL A 226 18.03 -6.87 -9.87
N ARG A 227 18.35 -5.85 -9.08
CA ARG A 227 17.46 -4.72 -8.81
C ARG A 227 18.11 -3.43 -9.31
N LEU A 228 17.36 -2.70 -10.13
CA LEU A 228 17.71 -1.37 -10.61
C LEU A 228 17.04 -0.32 -9.71
N ASP A 229 17.84 0.57 -9.13
CA ASP A 229 17.39 1.68 -8.28
C ASP A 229 18.19 2.97 -8.53
N THR A 230 18.72 3.10 -9.76
CA THR A 230 19.54 4.24 -10.19
C THR A 230 18.86 5.56 -9.82
N ALA A 231 19.60 6.42 -9.12
CA ALA A 231 19.08 7.70 -8.64
C ALA A 231 18.56 8.57 -9.81
N GLY A 232 17.41 9.22 -9.60
CA GLY A 232 16.70 9.97 -10.66
C GLY A 232 17.42 11.18 -11.24
N GLN A 233 18.59 11.56 -10.69
CA GLN A 233 19.45 12.62 -11.26
C GLN A 233 20.68 12.08 -11.97
N LEU A 234 20.95 10.78 -11.88
CA LEU A 234 22.11 10.14 -12.48
C LEU A 234 21.75 9.47 -13.80
N VAL A 235 22.70 9.47 -14.73
CA VAL A 235 22.67 8.63 -15.91
C VAL A 235 23.63 7.47 -15.68
N ASP A 236 23.12 6.25 -15.76
CA ASP A 236 23.95 5.04 -15.64
C ASP A 236 25.03 5.04 -16.73
N ARG A 237 26.25 4.63 -16.37
CA ARG A 237 27.41 4.60 -17.29
C ARG A 237 27.13 3.78 -18.53
N SER A 238 26.31 2.74 -18.42
CA SER A 238 25.95 1.92 -19.57
C SER A 238 25.19 2.69 -20.64
N LEU A 239 24.65 3.87 -20.35
CA LEU A 239 23.91 4.72 -21.28
C LEU A 239 24.70 5.93 -21.81
N TRP A 240 25.91 6.19 -21.34
CA TRP A 240 26.67 7.40 -21.72
C TRP A 240 26.97 7.49 -23.22
N GLY A 241 27.07 6.35 -23.91
CA GLY A 241 27.25 6.29 -25.37
C GLY A 241 25.97 6.43 -26.19
N GLU A 242 24.80 6.50 -25.54
CA GLU A 242 23.48 6.51 -26.18
C GLU A 242 22.65 7.74 -25.76
N LEU A 243 23.31 8.81 -25.32
CA LEU A 243 22.62 10.07 -25.01
C LEU A 243 21.97 10.67 -26.28
N GLY A 244 20.81 11.27 -26.14
CA GLY A 244 20.08 11.80 -27.30
C GLY A 244 18.70 12.35 -26.97
N ASP A 245 17.68 11.79 -27.62
CA ASP A 245 16.30 12.28 -27.72
C ASP A 245 15.34 11.76 -26.63
N PHE A 246 15.87 11.18 -25.55
CA PHE A 246 15.10 10.72 -24.39
C PHE A 246 15.71 11.19 -23.07
N ASP A 247 14.99 11.04 -21.95
CA ASP A 247 15.53 11.28 -20.60
C ASP A 247 16.28 10.04 -20.09
N PRO A 248 17.63 10.06 -20.01
CA PRO A 248 18.42 8.88 -19.67
C PRO A 248 18.63 8.74 -18.15
N ARG A 249 17.98 9.57 -17.33
CA ARG A 249 18.20 9.61 -15.89
C ARG A 249 17.39 8.56 -15.14
N GLY A 250 17.94 8.09 -14.02
CA GLY A 250 17.35 7.07 -13.18
C GLY A 250 17.07 5.76 -13.91
N VAL A 251 16.20 4.94 -13.34
CA VAL A 251 15.77 3.68 -13.97
C VAL A 251 14.82 3.98 -15.13
N ASN A 252 15.32 3.94 -16.36
CA ASN A 252 14.52 4.14 -17.59
C ASN A 252 14.46 2.85 -18.43
N GLN A 253 13.59 2.84 -19.43
CA GLN A 253 13.34 1.68 -20.28
C GLN A 253 14.62 1.19 -20.98
N ARG A 254 15.45 2.13 -21.48
CA ARG A 254 16.72 1.83 -22.16
C ARG A 254 17.70 1.13 -21.24
N LEU A 255 17.83 1.59 -19.99
CA LEU A 255 18.68 0.93 -19.00
C LEU A 255 18.24 -0.52 -18.77
N VAL A 256 16.95 -0.76 -18.60
CA VAL A 256 16.42 -2.11 -18.38
C VAL A 256 16.70 -3.03 -19.56
N TRP A 257 16.47 -2.57 -20.81
CA TRP A 257 16.81 -3.35 -22.00
C TRP A 257 18.30 -3.67 -22.07
N LYS A 258 19.20 -2.70 -21.80
CA LYS A 258 20.65 -2.98 -21.82
C LYS A 258 21.07 -4.00 -20.77
N VAL A 259 20.48 -3.96 -19.57
CA VAL A 259 20.74 -4.97 -18.53
C VAL A 259 20.25 -6.33 -18.98
N ARG A 260 19.05 -6.42 -19.55
CA ARG A 260 18.50 -7.68 -20.09
C ARG A 260 19.36 -8.24 -21.22
N GLU A 261 19.71 -7.42 -22.22
CA GLU A 261 20.57 -7.80 -23.34
C GLU A 261 21.95 -8.27 -22.87
N GLY A 262 22.55 -7.56 -21.90
CA GLY A 262 23.82 -7.94 -21.30
C GLY A 262 23.75 -9.32 -20.65
N LEU A 263 22.73 -9.55 -19.81
CA LEU A 263 22.50 -10.84 -19.15
C LEU A 263 22.26 -11.96 -20.18
N ASP A 264 21.40 -11.74 -21.17
CA ASP A 264 21.03 -12.76 -22.17
C ASP A 264 22.21 -13.13 -23.06
N SER A 265 22.96 -12.14 -23.56
CA SER A 265 24.17 -12.40 -24.35
C SER A 265 25.28 -13.13 -23.59
N SER A 266 25.19 -13.15 -22.25
CA SER A 266 26.11 -13.87 -21.36
C SER A 266 25.54 -15.18 -20.81
N GLY A 267 24.36 -15.63 -21.26
CA GLY A 267 23.73 -16.89 -20.83
C GLY A 267 23.05 -16.83 -19.44
N PHE A 268 22.60 -15.66 -19.01
CA PHE A 268 21.92 -15.43 -17.73
C PHE A 268 20.43 -15.07 -17.90
N GLU A 269 19.75 -15.69 -18.87
CA GLU A 269 18.33 -15.44 -19.21
C GLU A 269 17.38 -15.67 -18.03
N ARG A 270 17.76 -16.56 -17.09
CA ARG A 270 16.96 -16.85 -15.89
C ARG A 270 16.98 -15.75 -14.83
N VAL A 271 17.97 -14.85 -14.85
CA VAL A 271 18.14 -13.81 -13.83
C VAL A 271 17.04 -12.77 -14.01
N ARG A 272 16.20 -12.60 -12.99
CA ARG A 272 15.06 -11.66 -13.02
C ARG A 272 15.49 -10.21 -12.85
N ILE A 273 14.70 -9.26 -13.35
CA ILE A 273 14.94 -7.82 -13.18
C ILE A 273 13.83 -7.20 -12.33
N VAL A 274 14.24 -6.62 -11.20
CA VAL A 274 13.36 -5.82 -10.34
C VAL A 274 13.64 -4.34 -10.60
N ALA A 275 12.62 -3.57 -10.97
CA ALA A 275 12.75 -2.12 -11.15
C ALA A 275 12.21 -1.36 -9.94
N SER A 276 12.95 -0.36 -9.47
CA SER A 276 12.54 0.49 -8.34
C SER A 276 13.02 1.93 -8.54
N GLY A 277 12.62 2.82 -7.63
CA GLY A 277 13.02 4.22 -7.65
C GLY A 277 12.03 5.11 -8.38
N GLY A 278 11.01 5.59 -7.65
CA GLY A 278 10.03 6.55 -8.16
C GLY A 278 8.98 5.99 -9.13
N PHE A 279 8.67 4.69 -9.05
CA PHE A 279 7.58 4.10 -9.82
C PHE A 279 6.21 4.49 -9.24
N ASN A 280 5.23 4.65 -10.13
CA ASN A 280 3.81 4.86 -9.86
C ASN A 280 3.02 4.17 -10.99
N ALA A 281 1.68 4.22 -10.97
CA ALA A 281 0.86 3.53 -11.97
C ALA A 281 1.16 4.00 -13.41
N GLU A 282 1.32 5.31 -13.62
CA GLU A 282 1.62 5.91 -14.94
C GLU A 282 2.96 5.41 -15.49
N ARG A 283 4.01 5.42 -14.67
CA ARG A 283 5.35 4.98 -15.08
C ARG A 283 5.43 3.47 -15.30
N ILE A 284 4.73 2.69 -14.48
CA ILE A 284 4.62 1.24 -14.69
C ILE A 284 3.90 0.98 -16.02
N HIS A 285 2.77 1.65 -16.26
CA HIS A 285 2.02 1.53 -17.51
C HIS A 285 2.90 1.84 -18.73
N ALA A 286 3.67 2.93 -18.71
CA ALA A 286 4.60 3.27 -19.78
C ALA A 286 5.72 2.23 -20.00
N PHE A 287 6.13 1.50 -18.96
CA PHE A 287 7.09 0.39 -19.09
C PHE A 287 6.41 -0.85 -19.69
N GLU A 288 5.22 -1.18 -19.22
CA GLU A 288 4.47 -2.34 -19.71
C GLU A 288 3.99 -2.16 -21.16
N GLU A 289 3.52 -0.97 -21.56
CA GLU A 289 3.13 -0.67 -22.95
C GLU A 289 4.27 -0.89 -23.95
N LEU A 290 5.50 -0.61 -23.53
CA LEU A 290 6.70 -0.79 -24.35
C LEU A 290 7.27 -2.22 -24.27
N GLY A 291 6.68 -3.11 -23.47
CA GLY A 291 7.19 -4.46 -23.27
C GLY A 291 8.57 -4.50 -22.60
N VAL A 292 8.86 -3.54 -21.71
CA VAL A 292 10.15 -3.48 -21.01
C VAL A 292 10.30 -4.74 -20.12
N PRO A 293 11.46 -5.42 -20.15
CA PRO A 293 11.65 -6.72 -19.50
C PRO A 293 11.90 -6.57 -17.98
N VAL A 294 10.92 -6.02 -17.27
CA VAL A 294 10.85 -6.01 -15.81
C VAL A 294 10.01 -7.20 -15.34
N ASP A 295 10.48 -7.93 -14.35
CA ASP A 295 9.77 -9.05 -13.73
C ASP A 295 8.99 -8.65 -12.47
N SER A 296 9.43 -7.59 -11.77
CA SER A 296 8.75 -7.07 -10.58
C SER A 296 9.07 -5.59 -10.34
N TYR A 297 8.13 -4.86 -9.72
CA TYR A 297 8.31 -3.45 -9.37
C TYR A 297 8.38 -3.24 -7.86
N GLY A 298 9.40 -2.54 -7.38
CA GLY A 298 9.49 -2.04 -6.00
C GLY A 298 8.96 -0.61 -5.91
N ILE A 299 7.81 -0.42 -5.24
CA ILE A 299 7.13 0.87 -5.16
C ILE A 299 7.12 1.39 -3.74
N GLY A 300 7.56 2.65 -3.57
CA GLY A 300 7.69 3.31 -2.28
C GLY A 300 6.57 4.32 -2.02
N SER A 301 6.95 5.57 -1.79
CA SER A 301 6.06 6.62 -1.29
C SER A 301 4.80 6.86 -2.11
N SER A 302 4.79 6.62 -3.42
CA SER A 302 3.61 6.84 -4.27
C SER A 302 2.38 6.05 -3.81
N LEU A 303 2.56 4.91 -3.13
CA LEU A 303 1.45 4.10 -2.60
C LEU A 303 0.72 4.76 -1.42
N ILE A 304 1.38 5.69 -0.74
CA ILE A 304 0.88 6.31 0.51
C ILE A 304 0.65 7.82 0.37
N ARG A 305 0.75 8.36 -0.86
CA ARG A 305 0.52 9.78 -1.15
C ARG A 305 -0.87 9.97 -1.76
N GLY A 306 -1.47 11.11 -1.47
CA GLY A 306 -2.84 11.45 -1.84
C GLY A 306 -3.77 11.48 -0.64
N ASP A 307 -5.07 11.48 -0.91
CA ASP A 307 -6.14 11.55 0.08
C ASP A 307 -7.34 10.72 -0.37
N ASN A 308 -8.03 10.13 0.61
CA ASN A 308 -9.30 9.41 0.44
C ASN A 308 -10.18 9.68 1.66
N ASP A 309 -10.45 10.96 1.91
CA ASP A 309 -11.12 11.37 3.14
C ASP A 309 -12.57 10.87 3.21
N PHE A 310 -12.84 10.09 4.25
CA PHE A 310 -14.20 9.70 4.60
C PHE A 310 -14.89 10.76 5.45
N THR A 311 -16.22 10.79 5.35
CA THR A 311 -17.08 11.64 6.17
C THR A 311 -18.20 10.77 6.75
N GLY A 312 -18.45 10.92 8.05
CA GLY A 312 -19.67 10.46 8.70
C GLY A 312 -20.68 11.60 8.78
N ASP A 313 -21.92 11.35 8.39
CA ASP A 313 -23.02 12.28 8.63
C ASP A 313 -24.26 11.53 9.13
N ILE A 314 -24.87 12.04 10.20
CA ILE A 314 -26.20 11.60 10.64
C ILE A 314 -27.21 12.03 9.57
N VAL A 315 -28.03 11.09 9.10
CA VAL A 315 -29.06 11.34 8.08
C VAL A 315 -30.49 11.15 8.59
N LEU A 316 -30.66 10.32 9.63
CA LEU A 316 -31.92 10.12 10.34
C LEU A 316 -31.70 10.26 11.85
N THR A 317 -32.65 10.86 12.55
CA THR A 317 -32.71 10.96 14.02
C THR A 317 -34.12 10.60 14.48
N ASP A 318 -34.25 9.62 15.36
CA ASP A 318 -35.51 9.02 15.83
C ASP A 318 -36.49 8.70 14.68
N GLY A 319 -35.96 8.18 13.57
CA GLY A 319 -36.74 7.83 12.38
C GLY A 319 -37.11 9.01 11.47
N LEU A 320 -36.74 10.25 11.81
CA LEU A 320 -37.02 11.44 11.01
C LEU A 320 -35.77 11.92 10.26
N GLY A 321 -35.97 12.50 9.08
CA GLY A 321 -34.89 13.11 8.31
C GLY A 321 -34.21 14.25 9.07
N SER A 322 -32.92 14.12 9.34
CA SER A 322 -32.15 15.06 10.19
C SER A 322 -30.76 15.38 9.65
N ALA A 323 -30.59 15.27 8.33
CA ALA A 323 -29.30 15.45 7.67
C ALA A 323 -28.88 16.92 7.58
N LYS A 324 -27.57 17.18 7.67
CA LYS A 324 -26.98 18.48 7.33
C LYS A 324 -27.35 18.90 5.90
N VAL A 325 -27.51 20.20 5.63
CA VAL A 325 -27.77 20.71 4.28
C VAL A 325 -26.75 20.15 3.28
N GLY A 326 -27.24 19.62 2.16
CA GLY A 326 -26.42 18.93 1.14
C GLY A 326 -26.22 17.44 1.39
N ARG A 327 -26.68 16.92 2.54
CA ARG A 327 -26.77 15.50 2.86
C ARG A 327 -28.21 15.01 2.78
N ARG A 328 -28.35 13.72 2.49
CA ARG A 328 -29.62 13.00 2.52
C ARG A 328 -29.33 11.53 2.74
N TYR A 329 -30.31 10.80 3.26
CA TYR A 329 -30.24 9.35 3.31
C TYR A 329 -30.02 8.78 1.89
N ARG A 330 -28.97 7.97 1.73
CA ARG A 330 -28.62 7.28 0.47
C ARG A 330 -28.56 5.78 0.72
N PRO A 331 -29.61 5.01 0.37
CA PRO A 331 -29.56 3.57 0.52
C PRO A 331 -28.46 2.98 -0.36
N ASN A 332 -27.73 2.01 0.16
CA ASN A 332 -26.82 1.20 -0.63
C ASN A 332 -27.21 -0.27 -0.48
N PRO A 333 -27.76 -0.92 -1.53
CA PRO A 333 -28.21 -2.31 -1.46
C PRO A 333 -27.08 -3.33 -1.36
N ARG A 334 -25.81 -2.91 -1.53
CA ARG A 334 -24.63 -3.76 -1.36
C ARG A 334 -24.20 -3.92 0.09
N LEU A 335 -24.71 -3.09 1.00
CA LEU A 335 -24.35 -3.16 2.41
C LEU A 335 -24.91 -4.44 3.04
N GLU A 336 -24.05 -5.19 3.71
CA GLU A 336 -24.43 -6.40 4.43
C GLU A 336 -24.44 -6.16 5.94
N LEU A 337 -25.35 -6.83 6.64
CA LEU A 337 -25.46 -6.77 8.09
C LEU A 337 -24.24 -7.39 8.75
N VAL A 338 -23.60 -6.64 9.64
CA VAL A 338 -22.42 -7.06 10.41
C VAL A 338 -22.81 -7.50 11.82
N ALA A 339 -23.73 -6.76 12.45
CA ALA A 339 -24.35 -7.05 13.74
C ALA A 339 -25.71 -6.35 13.83
#